data_AF-A0A182G3Q6-F1
#
_entry.id   AF-A0A182G3Q6-F1
#
_cell.length_a   1.000
_cell.length_b   1.000
_cell.length_c   1.000
_cell.angle_alpha   90.00
_cell.angle_beta   90.00
_cell.angle_gamma   90.00
#
_symmetry.space_group_name_H-M   'P 1'
#
loop_
_entity.id
_entity.type
_entity.pdbx_description
1 polymer ?
#
loop_
_entity_poly.entity_id
_entity_poly.type
_entity_poly.pdbx_seq_one_letter_code
_entity_poly.pdbx_strand_id
1 'polypeptide(L)'
;MFGRRIKGRLPRVPASIDDESVRDFDNLQKAKGKLYSDKKRHAEHSDIQEGDRVLVKRMKKDHKLQTDFAPEEFQVIHKKGSDTTVRSSLSGKEFRRNVTHLKKVPDSNDKTSDDKDDERVQNNEHQLMEENAQHSTTNAGSLPQTEDSRGKRKRREPVRYDDYVPYYVEEAIGGVVASGSTGYRQDIVMD
;
A
#
# COMPACT_ATOMS: atom_id res chain seq x y z
N MET A 1 -27.90 -53.35 26.30
CA MET A 1 -27.01 -52.61 25.38
C MET A 1 -27.86 -52.02 24.25
N PHE A 2 -28.24 -50.75 24.43
CA PHE A 2 -28.81 -49.75 23.51
C PHE A 2 -29.73 -50.18 22.34
N GLY A 3 -31.04 -50.32 22.62
CA GLY A 3 -32.11 -50.47 21.62
C GLY A 3 -32.45 -49.20 20.81
N ARG A 4 -31.46 -48.38 20.43
CA ARG A 4 -31.66 -47.22 19.54
C ARG A 4 -31.31 -47.60 18.11
N ARG A 5 -32.21 -47.32 17.16
CA ARG A 5 -31.96 -47.46 15.72
C ARG A 5 -30.85 -46.50 15.29
N ILE A 6 -29.71 -47.02 14.84
CA ILE A 6 -28.60 -46.22 14.31
C ILE A 6 -29.02 -45.65 12.95
N LYS A 7 -29.17 -44.33 12.86
CA LYS A 7 -29.36 -43.63 11.58
C LYS A 7 -28.00 -43.54 10.87
N GLY A 8 -27.70 -44.50 10.01
CA GLY A 8 -26.44 -44.60 9.26
C GLY A 8 -26.34 -43.72 8.00
N ARG A 9 -27.27 -42.80 7.76
CA ARG A 9 -27.22 -41.89 6.60
C ARG A 9 -26.85 -40.49 7.06
N LEU A 10 -25.74 -39.98 6.51
CA LEU A 10 -25.39 -38.57 6.63
C LEU A 10 -26.41 -37.73 5.84
N PRO A 11 -26.77 -36.53 6.33
CA PRO A 11 -27.59 -35.61 5.57
C PRO A 11 -26.89 -35.30 4.24
N ARG A 12 -27.64 -35.46 3.14
CA ARG A 12 -27.15 -35.16 1.79
C ARG A 12 -27.39 -33.68 1.51
N VAL A 13 -26.32 -32.97 1.18
CA VAL A 13 -26.41 -31.61 0.61
C VAL A 13 -26.81 -31.76 -0.87
N PRO A 14 -27.78 -30.99 -1.38
CA PRO A 14 -28.10 -31.03 -2.81
C PRO A 14 -26.87 -30.67 -3.63
N ALA A 15 -26.63 -31.41 -4.71
CA ALA A 15 -25.54 -31.11 -5.63
C ALA A 15 -25.87 -29.84 -6.42
N SER A 16 -24.85 -28.99 -6.57
CA SER A 16 -24.83 -27.70 -7.28
C SER A 16 -25.89 -26.69 -6.84
N ILE A 17 -25.52 -25.88 -5.84
CA ILE A 17 -26.10 -24.55 -5.66
C ILE A 17 -25.47 -23.68 -6.75
N ASP A 18 -26.31 -22.92 -7.46
CA ASP A 18 -25.85 -21.94 -8.42
C ASP A 18 -25.21 -20.76 -7.66
N ASP A 19 -23.88 -20.70 -7.69
CA ASP A 19 -23.08 -19.71 -6.98
C ASP A 19 -22.71 -18.51 -7.87
N GLU A 20 -23.35 -18.34 -9.03
CA GLU A 20 -23.05 -17.25 -9.99
C GLU A 20 -23.02 -15.87 -9.31
N SER A 21 -24.07 -15.55 -8.54
CA SER A 21 -24.15 -14.26 -7.82
C SER A 21 -23.00 -14.04 -6.82
N VAL A 22 -22.51 -15.10 -6.18
CA VAL A 22 -21.40 -15.03 -5.23
C VAL A 22 -20.09 -14.80 -5.96
N ARG A 23 -19.88 -15.48 -7.10
CA ARG A 23 -18.68 -15.30 -7.94
C ARG A 23 -18.62 -13.91 -8.53
N ASP A 24 -19.75 -13.39 -8.99
CA ASP A 24 -19.84 -12.05 -9.56
C ASP A 24 -19.51 -10.98 -8.52
N PHE A 25 -20.10 -11.07 -7.33
CA PHE A 25 -19.80 -10.15 -6.24
C PHE A 25 -18.32 -10.20 -5.84
N ASP A 26 -17.76 -11.40 -5.69
CA ASP A 26 -16.34 -11.59 -5.36
C ASP A 26 -15.41 -11.02 -6.44
N ASN A 27 -15.70 -11.26 -7.72
CA ASN A 27 -14.96 -10.70 -8.84
C ASN A 27 -14.99 -9.16 -8.84
N LEU A 28 -16.16 -8.56 -8.58
CA LEU A 28 -16.31 -7.11 -8.46
C LEU A 28 -15.48 -6.55 -7.30
N GLN A 29 -15.51 -7.18 -6.12
CA GLN A 29 -14.72 -6.71 -4.97
C GLN A 29 -13.22 -6.86 -5.21
N LYS A 30 -12.77 -7.95 -5.87
CA LYS A 30 -11.37 -8.14 -6.27
C LYS A 30 -10.92 -7.08 -7.28
N ALA A 31 -11.74 -6.78 -8.28
CA ALA A 31 -11.45 -5.74 -9.26
C ALA A 31 -11.34 -4.36 -8.60
N LYS A 32 -12.28 -4.01 -7.72
CA LYS A 32 -12.25 -2.77 -6.94
C LYS A 32 -11.00 -2.68 -6.05
N GLY A 33 -10.68 -3.77 -5.35
CA GLY A 33 -9.49 -3.87 -4.50
C GLY A 33 -8.20 -3.69 -5.30
N LYS A 34 -8.10 -4.31 -6.49
CA LYS A 34 -6.98 -4.15 -7.42
C LYS A 34 -6.81 -2.69 -7.85
N LEU A 35 -7.87 -2.07 -8.37
CA LEU A 35 -7.82 -0.67 -8.84
C LEU A 35 -7.41 0.30 -7.73
N TYR A 36 -7.96 0.14 -6.52
CA TYR A 36 -7.57 0.96 -5.38
C TYR A 36 -6.09 0.78 -5.02
N SER A 37 -5.62 -0.46 -4.99
CA SER A 37 -4.25 -0.85 -4.66
C SER A 37 -3.25 -0.30 -5.69
N ASP A 38 -3.57 -0.40 -6.97
CA ASP A 38 -2.76 0.08 -8.09
C ASP A 38 -2.69 1.61 -8.09
N LYS A 39 -3.84 2.29 -7.98
CA LYS A 39 -3.92 3.77 -7.89
C LYS A 39 -3.16 4.31 -6.68
N LYS A 40 -3.34 3.70 -5.51
CA LYS A 40 -2.68 4.14 -4.27
C LYS A 40 -1.15 4.01 -4.32
N ARG A 41 -0.63 3.02 -5.05
CA ARG A 41 0.81 2.81 -5.21
C ARG A 41 1.39 3.44 -6.48
N HIS A 42 0.57 4.10 -7.30
CA HIS A 42 0.97 4.60 -8.62
C HIS A 42 1.60 3.48 -9.48
N ALA A 43 0.98 2.29 -9.45
CA ALA A 43 1.46 1.17 -10.25
C ALA A 43 1.14 1.42 -11.73
N GLU A 44 2.17 1.71 -12.52
CA GLU A 44 2.06 1.88 -13.97
C GLU A 44 2.66 0.68 -14.72
N HIS A 45 2.26 0.52 -15.97
CA HIS A 45 2.91 -0.41 -16.88
C HIS A 45 4.31 0.09 -17.26
N SER A 46 5.21 -0.84 -17.58
CA SER A 46 6.59 -0.49 -17.93
C SER A 46 6.77 -0.43 -19.44
N ASP A 47 7.28 0.70 -19.92
CA ASP A 47 7.54 0.95 -21.35
C ASP A 47 8.88 0.38 -21.85
N ILE A 48 9.60 -0.35 -20.98
CA ILE A 48 10.86 -1.01 -21.33
C ILE A 48 10.58 -2.17 -22.29
N GLN A 49 11.23 -2.20 -23.43
CA GLN A 49 11.14 -3.27 -24.43
C GLN A 49 12.49 -3.97 -24.66
N GLU A 50 12.45 -5.06 -25.41
CA GLU A 50 13.66 -5.75 -25.86
C GLU A 50 14.46 -4.83 -26.81
N GLY A 51 15.78 -4.76 -26.63
CA GLY A 51 16.66 -3.85 -27.36
C GLY A 51 16.94 -2.51 -26.66
N ASP A 52 16.11 -2.10 -25.69
CA ASP A 52 16.30 -0.85 -24.95
C ASP A 52 17.60 -0.83 -24.14
N ARG A 53 18.18 0.37 -24.00
CA ARG A 53 19.29 0.65 -23.09
C ARG A 53 18.77 0.98 -21.71
N VAL A 54 19.28 0.30 -20.69
CA VAL A 54 18.83 0.42 -19.32
C VAL A 54 20.01 0.45 -18.33
N LEU A 55 19.82 1.16 -17.23
CA LEU A 55 20.68 1.09 -16.05
C LEU A 55 20.09 0.10 -15.04
N VAL A 56 20.95 -0.67 -14.38
CA VAL A 56 20.55 -1.66 -13.38
C VAL A 56 20.76 -1.09 -11.97
N LYS A 57 19.75 -1.23 -11.11
CA LYS A 57 19.84 -0.88 -9.69
C LYS A 57 20.83 -1.78 -8.95
N ARG A 58 21.72 -1.17 -8.16
CA ARG A 58 22.65 -1.85 -7.25
C ARG A 58 21.87 -2.53 -6.14
N MET A 59 22.17 -3.81 -5.89
CA MET A 59 21.56 -4.57 -4.77
C MET A 59 22.20 -4.26 -3.43
N LYS A 60 23.49 -3.95 -3.45
CA LYS A 60 24.26 -3.55 -2.29
C LYS A 60 24.98 -2.25 -2.66
N LYS A 61 24.92 -1.30 -1.74
CA LYS A 61 25.75 -0.09 -1.79
C LYS A 61 26.94 -0.32 -0.87
N ASP A 62 28.12 0.00 -1.38
CA ASP A 62 29.37 -0.01 -0.63
C ASP A 62 29.40 1.14 0.40
N HIS A 63 28.76 2.26 0.09
CA HIS A 63 28.67 3.42 0.98
C HIS A 63 27.37 4.23 0.80
N LYS A 64 27.01 5.03 1.82
CA LYS A 64 25.74 5.78 1.88
C LYS A 64 25.53 6.76 0.72
N LEU A 65 26.61 7.42 0.27
CA LEU A 65 26.58 8.41 -0.82
C LEU A 65 26.61 7.81 -2.22
N GLN A 66 26.68 6.48 -2.33
CA GLN A 66 26.73 5.82 -3.61
C GLN A 66 25.36 5.88 -4.32
N THR A 67 25.38 6.11 -5.63
CA THR A 67 24.17 6.14 -6.47
C THR A 67 23.44 4.80 -6.44
N ASP A 68 22.12 4.84 -6.56
CA ASP A 68 21.27 3.63 -6.59
C ASP A 68 21.54 2.75 -7.81
N PHE A 69 21.89 3.36 -8.94
CA PHE A 69 22.12 2.67 -10.21
C PHE A 69 23.61 2.54 -10.50
N ALA A 70 23.98 1.42 -11.11
CA ALA A 70 25.31 1.23 -11.65
C ALA A 70 25.51 2.16 -12.87
N PRO A 71 26.73 2.71 -13.06
CA PRO A 71 27.04 3.56 -14.22
C PRO A 71 27.15 2.76 -15.52
N GLU A 72 27.20 1.44 -15.42
CA GLU A 72 27.25 0.55 -16.56
C GLU A 72 25.89 0.47 -17.25
N GLU A 73 25.90 0.65 -18.56
CA GLU A 73 24.72 0.46 -19.41
C GLU A 73 24.55 -1.01 -19.78
N PHE A 74 23.28 -1.44 -19.78
CA PHE A 74 22.89 -2.78 -20.17
C PHE A 74 21.88 -2.71 -21.31
N GLN A 75 21.90 -3.71 -22.17
CA GLN A 75 20.89 -3.90 -23.20
C GLN A 75 19.90 -4.98 -22.75
N VAL A 76 18.61 -4.72 -22.93
CA VAL A 76 17.57 -5.73 -22.67
C VAL A 76 17.58 -6.76 -23.81
N ILE A 77 17.83 -8.03 -23.48
CA ILE A 77 17.75 -9.13 -24.46
C ILE A 77 16.33 -9.68 -24.53
N HIS A 78 15.76 -9.99 -23.37
CA HIS A 78 14.48 -10.67 -23.30
C HIS A 78 13.62 -10.12 -22.16
N LYS A 79 12.32 -9.95 -22.41
CA LYS A 79 11.35 -9.53 -21.38
C LYS A 79 10.18 -10.51 -21.31
N LYS A 80 9.98 -11.09 -20.12
CA LYS A 80 8.82 -11.91 -19.78
C LYS A 80 8.04 -11.29 -18.62
N GLY A 81 7.04 -10.47 -18.94
CA GLY A 81 6.26 -9.74 -17.93
C GLY A 81 7.15 -8.75 -17.17
N SER A 82 7.27 -8.93 -15.85
CA SER A 82 8.16 -8.13 -14.99
C SER A 82 9.57 -8.69 -14.88
N ASP A 83 9.85 -9.86 -15.45
CA ASP A 83 11.14 -10.51 -15.41
C ASP A 83 11.91 -10.23 -16.71
N THR A 84 13.17 -9.85 -16.60
CA THR A 84 13.95 -9.31 -17.72
C THR A 84 15.38 -9.81 -17.68
N THR A 85 15.88 -10.24 -18.84
CA THR A 85 17.28 -10.59 -19.02
C THR A 85 18.00 -9.42 -19.67
N VAL A 86 19.03 -8.91 -18.99
CA VAL A 86 19.84 -7.77 -19.43
C VAL A 86 21.28 -8.20 -19.63
N ARG A 87 21.92 -7.67 -20.67
CA ARG A 87 23.32 -7.94 -20.98
C ARG A 87 24.15 -6.69 -20.80
N SER A 88 25.26 -6.86 -20.10
CA SER A 88 26.26 -5.82 -19.91
C SER A 88 26.90 -5.47 -21.25
N SER A 89 26.92 -4.18 -21.60
CA SER A 89 27.57 -3.70 -22.82
C SER A 89 29.10 -3.81 -22.75
N LEU A 90 29.68 -3.80 -21.55
CA LEU A 90 31.14 -3.83 -21.34
C LEU A 90 31.67 -5.25 -21.14
N SER A 91 31.10 -5.99 -20.18
CA SER A 91 31.53 -7.34 -19.81
C SER A 91 30.87 -8.43 -20.65
N GLY A 92 29.79 -8.12 -21.38
CA GLY A 92 29.04 -9.10 -22.18
C GLY A 92 28.25 -10.13 -21.36
N LYS A 93 28.26 -10.04 -20.02
CA LYS A 93 27.57 -10.95 -19.12
C LYS A 93 26.07 -10.67 -19.07
N GLU A 94 25.30 -11.74 -18.95
CA GLU A 94 23.85 -11.68 -18.84
C GLU A 94 23.40 -11.81 -17.39
N PHE A 95 22.39 -11.03 -17.03
CA PHE A 95 21.80 -11.00 -15.70
C PHE A 95 20.29 -11.00 -15.81
N ARG A 96 19.64 -11.71 -14.88
CA ARG A 96 18.19 -11.71 -14.74
C ARG A 96 17.76 -10.72 -13.66
N ARG A 97 16.85 -9.80 -13.99
CA ARG A 97 16.42 -8.69 -13.15
C ARG A 97 14.93 -8.41 -13.32
N ASN A 98 14.31 -7.89 -12.27
CA ASN A 98 12.95 -7.36 -12.38
C ASN A 98 12.99 -5.99 -13.09
N VAL A 99 11.98 -5.71 -13.93
CA VAL A 99 11.81 -4.42 -14.61
C VAL A 99 11.81 -3.24 -13.63
N THR A 100 11.29 -3.42 -12.41
CA THR A 100 11.29 -2.36 -11.37
C THR A 100 12.70 -1.94 -10.92
N HIS A 101 13.72 -2.75 -11.20
CA HIS A 101 15.11 -2.46 -10.89
C HIS A 101 15.88 -1.91 -12.10
N LEU A 102 15.18 -1.64 -13.21
CA LEU A 102 15.75 -1.11 -14.44
C LEU A 102 15.27 0.33 -14.63
N LYS A 103 16.16 1.19 -15.13
CA LYS A 103 15.81 2.55 -15.55
C LYS A 103 16.20 2.71 -17.02
N LYS A 104 15.23 3.04 -17.89
CA LYS A 104 15.48 3.29 -19.31
C LYS A 104 16.38 4.51 -19.47
N VAL A 105 17.38 4.38 -20.34
CA VAL A 105 18.23 5.49 -20.77
C VAL A 105 17.55 6.12 -21.98
N PRO A 106 17.26 7.44 -21.96
CA PRO A 106 16.67 8.10 -23.12
C PRO A 106 17.67 8.05 -24.28
N ASP A 107 17.18 7.71 -25.46
CA ASP A 107 17.99 7.82 -26.66
C ASP A 107 18.18 9.31 -26.99
N SER A 108 19.34 9.69 -27.51
CA SER A 108 19.67 11.09 -27.83
C SER A 108 18.69 11.75 -28.80
N ASN A 109 17.89 10.94 -29.50
CA ASN A 109 16.87 11.36 -30.45
C ASN A 109 15.46 11.42 -29.84
N ASP A 110 15.22 10.83 -28.67
CA ASP A 110 13.94 10.87 -27.95
C ASP A 110 14.00 11.97 -26.89
N LYS A 111 13.73 13.20 -27.33
CA LYS A 111 13.39 14.31 -26.43
C LYS A 111 11.89 14.26 -26.11
N THR A 112 11.43 13.19 -25.49
CA THR A 112 10.13 13.19 -24.83
C THR A 112 10.36 13.41 -23.35
N SER A 113 10.07 14.64 -22.92
CA SER A 113 10.04 15.09 -21.54
C SER A 113 9.05 14.27 -20.72
N ASP A 114 9.54 13.27 -19.98
CA ASP A 114 8.81 12.69 -18.85
C ASP A 114 9.11 13.50 -17.59
N ASP A 115 8.71 14.78 -17.61
CA ASP A 115 8.45 15.54 -16.39
C ASP A 115 7.03 15.19 -15.94
N LYS A 116 6.84 13.96 -15.43
CA LYS A 116 5.68 13.68 -14.59
C LYS A 116 5.98 14.25 -13.21
N ASP A 117 5.78 15.56 -13.07
CA ASP A 117 5.73 16.24 -11.80
C ASP A 117 4.71 15.54 -10.88
N ASP A 118 5.13 15.27 -9.64
CA ASP A 118 4.32 14.76 -8.53
C ASP A 118 3.23 15.78 -8.15
N GLU A 119 2.19 15.93 -8.96
CA GLU A 119 0.98 16.67 -8.60
C GLU A 119 0.13 15.82 -7.63
N ARG A 120 0.38 16.07 -6.34
CA ARG A 120 -0.34 15.51 -5.20
C ARG A 120 -1.77 16.05 -5.15
N VAL A 121 -2.69 15.44 -5.90
CA VAL A 121 -4.13 15.74 -5.75
C VAL A 121 -4.68 15.07 -4.50
N GLN A 122 -4.76 15.86 -3.42
CA GLN A 122 -5.65 15.57 -2.31
C GLN A 122 -7.10 15.85 -2.77
N ASN A 123 -7.95 14.88 -2.45
CA ASN A 123 -9.40 14.96 -2.25
C ASN A 123 -10.35 14.60 -3.40
N ASN A 124 -11.30 13.75 -2.98
CA ASN A 124 -12.68 13.55 -3.44
C ASN A 124 -12.91 12.81 -4.75
N GLU A 125 -13.17 11.50 -4.65
CA GLU A 125 -14.27 10.86 -5.38
C GLU A 125 -14.86 9.71 -4.54
N HIS A 126 -15.78 10.07 -3.66
CA HIS A 126 -16.74 9.17 -3.03
C HIS A 126 -18.08 9.36 -3.76
N GLN A 127 -18.13 9.18 -5.08
CA GLN A 127 -19.34 9.51 -5.85
C GLN A 127 -19.50 8.71 -7.13
N LEU A 128 -19.58 7.38 -7.00
CA LEU A 128 -20.09 6.48 -8.05
C LEU A 128 -20.86 5.33 -7.39
N MET A 129 -21.86 5.64 -6.57
CA MET A 129 -22.85 4.68 -6.04
C MET A 129 -24.15 5.40 -5.70
N GLU A 130 -24.82 6.02 -6.67
CA GLU A 130 -26.12 6.67 -6.38
C GLU A 130 -27.07 6.70 -7.59
N GLU A 131 -27.15 5.60 -8.34
CA GLU A 131 -28.28 5.35 -9.25
C GLU A 131 -28.65 3.86 -9.18
N ASN A 132 -29.36 3.45 -8.12
CA ASN A 132 -30.22 2.25 -8.11
C ASN A 132 -30.95 2.06 -6.77
N ALA A 133 -31.52 3.14 -6.22
CA ALA A 133 -32.32 3.08 -4.99
C ALA A 133 -33.70 3.75 -5.13
N GLN A 134 -34.26 3.79 -6.34
CA GLN A 134 -35.64 4.20 -6.55
C GLN A 134 -36.56 2.98 -6.49
N HIS A 135 -36.78 2.35 -5.33
CA HIS A 135 -37.98 1.56 -5.01
C HIS A 135 -37.92 1.09 -3.55
N SER A 136 -38.32 1.93 -2.59
CA SER A 136 -39.30 1.61 -1.52
C SER A 136 -39.38 2.74 -0.48
N THR A 137 -40.50 3.47 -0.54
CA THR A 137 -41.14 4.24 0.53
C THR A 137 -41.46 3.30 1.72
N THR A 138 -41.50 3.63 3.01
CA THR A 138 -41.70 4.84 3.82
C THR A 138 -41.14 4.58 5.23
N ASN A 139 -40.51 5.57 5.87
CA ASN A 139 -40.84 5.97 7.26
C ASN A 139 -40.01 7.20 7.66
N ALA A 140 -40.72 8.24 8.09
CA ALA A 140 -40.15 9.46 8.62
C ALA A 140 -39.45 9.19 9.97
N GLY A 141 -38.24 9.70 10.12
CA GLY A 141 -37.49 9.67 11.39
C GLY A 141 -36.05 10.15 11.23
N SER A 142 -35.85 11.46 11.44
CA SER A 142 -34.61 12.16 11.83
C SER A 142 -33.24 11.66 11.34
N LEU A 143 -32.53 12.53 10.61
CA LEU A 143 -31.09 12.43 10.33
C LEU A 143 -30.26 12.19 11.61
N PRO A 144 -29.27 11.29 11.58
CA PRO A 144 -28.08 11.42 12.40
C PRO A 144 -26.88 11.81 11.53
N GLN A 145 -26.10 12.75 12.06
CA GLN A 145 -24.83 13.21 11.55
C GLN A 145 -23.88 12.02 11.35
N THR A 146 -23.18 12.00 10.21
CA THR A 146 -22.09 11.06 9.91
C THR A 146 -20.91 11.33 10.85
N GLU A 147 -20.92 10.67 12.02
CA GLU A 147 -19.74 10.48 12.85
C GLU A 147 -18.98 9.26 12.32
N ASP A 148 -17.70 9.44 12.02
CA ASP A 148 -16.77 8.37 11.65
C ASP A 148 -16.87 7.21 12.67
N SER A 149 -17.56 6.13 12.30
CA SER A 149 -17.83 4.97 13.17
C SER A 149 -16.60 4.07 13.38
N ARG A 150 -15.38 4.60 13.22
CA ARG A 150 -14.18 3.88 13.65
C ARG A 150 -14.04 4.04 15.14
N GLY A 151 -14.48 3.02 15.88
CA GLY A 151 -14.34 2.96 17.33
C GLY A 151 -12.94 3.37 17.76
N LYS A 152 -12.84 4.56 18.38
CA LYS A 152 -11.58 5.05 18.94
C LYS A 152 -11.23 4.14 20.12
N ARG A 153 -10.13 3.41 20.01
CA ARG A 153 -9.61 2.60 21.12
C ARG A 153 -9.34 3.51 22.31
N LYS A 154 -9.96 3.25 23.46
CA LYS A 154 -9.62 3.90 24.72
C LYS A 154 -8.24 3.40 25.15
N ARG A 155 -7.19 4.20 24.90
CA ARG A 155 -5.82 3.89 25.34
C ARG A 155 -5.79 4.04 26.88
N ARG A 156 -5.27 3.04 27.58
CA ARG A 156 -4.94 3.12 29.01
C ARG A 156 -3.43 3.14 29.15
N GLU A 157 -2.93 3.91 30.11
CA GLU A 157 -1.51 3.90 30.43
C GLU A 157 -1.11 2.56 31.08
N PRO A 158 0.12 2.08 30.86
CA PRO A 158 0.58 0.85 31.51
C PRO A 158 0.64 1.00 33.03
N VAL A 159 0.08 0.03 33.75
CA VAL A 159 -0.01 -0.03 35.23
C VAL A 159 1.33 0.18 35.93
N ARG A 160 2.45 -0.20 35.30
CA ARG A 160 3.79 -0.04 35.87
C ARG A 160 4.22 1.42 36.12
N TYR A 161 3.48 2.39 35.59
CA TYR A 161 3.74 3.81 35.77
C TYR A 161 2.86 4.46 36.85
N ASP A 162 1.99 3.69 37.51
CA ASP A 162 1.15 4.20 38.61
C ASP A 162 2.00 4.75 39.77
N ASP A 163 3.19 4.18 39.98
CA ASP A 163 4.12 4.58 41.04
C ASP A 163 5.16 5.62 40.55
N TYR A 164 5.07 6.07 39.30
CA TYR A 164 6.02 7.03 38.75
C TYR A 164 5.69 8.44 39.24
N VAL A 165 6.46 8.90 40.24
CA VAL A 165 6.43 10.30 40.70
C VAL A 165 7.41 11.10 39.83
N PRO A 166 6.94 11.96 38.91
CA PRO A 166 7.84 12.87 38.21
C PRO A 166 8.47 13.83 39.23
N TYR A 167 9.79 13.86 39.30
CA TYR A 167 10.52 14.87 40.07
C TYR A 167 10.38 16.21 39.35
N TYR A 168 9.46 17.05 39.82
CA TYR A 168 9.50 18.48 39.53
C TYR A 168 10.50 19.11 40.49
N VAL A 169 11.63 19.57 39.96
CA VAL A 169 12.51 20.47 40.70
C VAL A 169 11.78 21.81 40.73
N GLU A 170 11.22 22.17 41.88
CA GLU A 170 10.75 23.53 42.14
C GLU A 170 11.98 24.45 42.15
N GLU A 171 12.35 25.00 40.99
CA GLU A 171 13.15 26.21 40.97
C GLU A 171 12.26 27.35 41.48
N ALA A 172 12.34 27.58 42.79
CA ALA A 172 11.75 28.71 43.45
C ALA A 172 12.50 30.00 43.05
N ILE A 173 12.25 30.52 41.86
CA ILE A 173 12.26 31.97 41.62
C ILE A 173 11.10 32.33 40.68
N GLY A 174 10.06 32.93 41.27
CA GLY A 174 9.26 33.96 40.62
C GLY A 174 8.32 33.50 39.51
N GLY A 175 7.02 33.56 39.78
CA GLY A 175 5.99 33.18 38.82
C GLY A 175 6.10 33.90 37.48
N VAL A 176 5.55 33.27 36.44
CA VAL A 176 4.58 33.84 35.50
C VAL A 176 4.04 32.69 34.64
N VAL A 177 2.71 32.71 34.50
CA VAL A 177 1.88 31.91 33.60
C VAL A 177 2.42 31.80 32.17
N ALA A 178 2.44 30.59 31.62
CA ALA A 178 2.34 30.39 30.17
C ALA A 178 1.74 29.03 29.81
N SER A 179 0.57 29.11 29.19
CA SER A 179 -0.07 28.14 28.31
C SER A 179 0.85 27.56 27.22
N GLY A 180 0.60 26.30 26.83
CA GLY A 180 0.97 25.77 25.50
C GLY A 180 1.64 24.40 25.61
N SER A 181 1.01 23.33 25.13
CA SER A 181 1.13 22.92 23.73
C SER A 181 2.59 22.76 23.31
N THR A 182 3.08 21.53 23.26
CA THR A 182 3.69 20.95 22.05
C THR A 182 4.11 19.51 22.31
N GLY A 183 3.72 18.60 21.42
CA GLY A 183 4.38 17.32 21.28
C GLY A 183 5.78 17.54 20.73
N TYR A 184 6.78 16.88 21.32
CA TYR A 184 8.06 16.68 20.67
C TYR A 184 8.54 15.24 20.84
N ARG A 185 8.79 14.68 19.66
CA ARG A 185 9.50 13.45 19.32
C ARG A 185 10.99 13.78 19.45
N GLN A 186 11.77 12.96 20.17
CA GLN A 186 13.22 12.97 20.07
C GLN A 186 13.73 11.53 19.93
N ASP A 187 14.16 11.24 18.70
CA ASP A 187 15.21 10.26 18.40
C ASP A 187 16.59 10.86 18.84
N ILE A 188 17.65 10.01 18.83
CA ILE A 188 19.11 10.24 19.03
C ILE A 188 19.61 9.53 20.32
N VAL A 189 20.14 8.30 20.27
CA VAL A 189 21.51 7.82 19.87
C VAL A 189 22.62 8.22 20.84
N MET A 190 23.29 7.22 21.44
CA MET A 190 24.75 6.96 21.57
C MET A 190 24.87 5.49 22.06
N ASP A 191 25.79 4.61 21.62
CA ASP A 191 27.19 4.79 21.21
C ASP A 191 27.52 4.32 19.78
#